data_AF-A0A485AQ41-F1
#
_entry.id   AF-A0A485AQ41-F1
#
_cell.length_a   1.000
_cell.length_b   1.000
_cell.length_c   1.000
_cell.angle_alpha   90.00
_cell.angle_beta   90.00
_cell.angle_gamma   90.00
#
_symmetry.space_group_name_H-M   'P 1'
#
loop_
_entity.id
_entity.type
_entity.pdbx_description
1 polymer ?
#
loop_
_entity_poly.entity_id
_entity_poly.type
_entity_poly.pdbx_seq_one_letter_code
_entity_poly.pdbx_strand_id
1 'polypeptide(L)'
;MHFTTLIASIFLLSGCTGEPSEQDIYTAMNKVVEQTNAIVKSIAGKDVPKDALRELKSVKKHDCVKVSDKSYKCNVTAVVDNEKRTAAVTLVKTDDGWQVVDK
;
A
#
# COMPACT_ATOMS: atom_id res chain seq x y z
N MET A 1 -5.54 5.27 -56.37
CA MET A 1 -4.56 5.28 -55.26
C MET A 1 -5.34 5.14 -53.95
N HIS A 2 -5.15 4.04 -53.24
CA HIS A 2 -5.77 3.77 -51.94
C HIS A 2 -5.09 4.62 -50.86
N PHE A 3 -5.88 5.36 -50.07
CA PHE A 3 -5.40 6.00 -48.83
C PHE A 3 -6.20 5.44 -47.66
N THR A 4 -5.84 4.24 -47.21
CA THR A 4 -6.27 3.69 -45.92
C THR A 4 -5.16 3.99 -44.91
N THR A 5 -5.22 5.14 -44.27
CA THR A 5 -4.43 5.42 -43.08
C THR A 5 -5.18 4.86 -41.88
N LEU A 6 -5.01 3.55 -41.66
CA LEU A 6 -5.38 2.87 -40.41
C LEU A 6 -4.38 3.33 -39.35
N ILE A 7 -4.77 4.27 -38.48
CA ILE A 7 -3.95 4.64 -37.33
C ILE A 7 -4.06 3.49 -36.33
N ALA A 8 -3.08 2.58 -36.42
CA ALA A 8 -2.89 1.50 -35.47
C ALA A 8 -2.59 2.07 -34.08
N SER A 9 -3.31 1.52 -33.11
CA SER A 9 -3.25 1.82 -31.69
C SER A 9 -1.82 1.91 -31.15
N ILE A 10 -1.50 3.02 -30.49
CA ILE A 10 -0.50 3.02 -29.43
C ILE A 10 -1.23 2.56 -28.18
N PHE A 11 -1.23 1.25 -27.95
CA PHE A 11 -1.40 0.74 -26.60
C PHE A 11 -0.33 1.42 -25.76
N LEU A 12 -0.74 2.31 -24.85
CA LEU A 12 0.12 2.70 -23.74
C LEU A 12 0.33 1.42 -22.93
N LEU A 13 1.37 0.67 -23.29
CA LEU A 13 2.07 -0.18 -22.35
C LEU A 13 2.77 0.77 -21.35
N SER A 14 1.99 1.55 -20.58
CA SER A 14 2.44 1.86 -19.23
C SER A 14 2.57 0.49 -18.60
N GLY A 15 3.81 0.02 -18.47
CA GLY A 15 4.08 -1.30 -17.96
C GLY A 15 3.20 -1.52 -16.75
N CYS A 16 2.51 -2.66 -16.72
CA CYS A 16 1.95 -3.23 -15.52
C CYS A 16 3.12 -3.34 -14.54
N THR A 17 3.41 -2.27 -13.81
CA THR A 17 4.40 -2.30 -12.75
C THR A 17 3.78 -3.23 -11.73
N GLY A 18 4.25 -4.48 -11.71
CA GLY A 18 3.77 -5.50 -10.79
C GLY A 18 4.04 -5.15 -9.33
N GLU A 19 4.87 -4.13 -9.11
CA GLU A 19 5.22 -3.56 -7.82
C GLU A 19 4.12 -2.63 -7.29
N PRO A 20 3.89 -2.58 -5.97
CA PRO A 20 2.95 -1.64 -5.38
C PRO A 20 3.39 -0.18 -5.59
N SER A 21 2.42 0.68 -5.90
CA SER A 21 2.60 2.14 -5.85
C SER A 21 2.67 2.63 -4.40
N GLU A 22 3.12 3.87 -4.17
CA GLU A 22 3.11 4.46 -2.83
C GLU A 22 1.69 4.53 -2.23
N GLN A 23 0.68 4.81 -3.08
CA GLN A 23 -0.73 4.81 -2.67
C GLN A 23 -1.22 3.41 -2.30
N ASP A 24 -0.78 2.38 -3.02
CA ASP A 24 -1.09 0.99 -2.68
C ASP A 24 -0.53 0.63 -1.31
N ILE A 25 0.73 1.02 -1.04
CA ILE A 25 1.38 0.78 0.25
C ILE A 25 0.67 1.55 1.36
N TYR A 26 0.34 2.82 1.15
CA TYR A 26 -0.42 3.61 2.11
C TYR A 26 -1.75 2.92 2.44
N THR A 27 -2.49 2.48 1.42
CA THR A 27 -3.79 1.81 1.61
C THR A 27 -3.64 0.51 2.39
N ALA A 28 -2.64 -0.32 2.04
CA ALA A 28 -2.36 -1.57 2.72
C ALA A 28 -1.95 -1.35 4.20
N MET A 29 -1.06 -0.39 4.45
CA MET A 29 -0.62 -0.05 5.81
C MET A 29 -1.73 0.60 6.63
N ASN A 30 -2.56 1.46 6.02
CA ASN A 30 -3.68 2.09 6.70
C ASN A 30 -4.72 1.05 7.15
N LYS A 31 -4.96 0.01 6.35
CA LYS A 31 -5.81 -1.12 6.74
C LYS A 31 -5.30 -1.83 7.99
N VAL A 32 -3.98 -2.00 8.14
CA VAL A 32 -3.38 -2.56 9.37
C VAL A 32 -3.60 -1.63 10.58
N VAL A 33 -3.46 -0.32 10.39
CA VAL A 33 -3.73 0.68 11.43
C VAL A 33 -5.21 0.65 11.85
N GLU A 34 -6.13 0.61 10.89
CA GLU A 34 -7.58 0.52 11.13
C GLU A 34 -7.95 -0.77 11.87
N GLN A 35 -7.39 -1.91 11.47
CA GLN A 35 -7.57 -3.20 12.16
C GLN A 35 -7.05 -3.13 13.61
N THR A 36 -5.87 -2.55 13.82
CA THR A 36 -5.30 -2.36 15.16
C THR A 36 -6.21 -1.47 16.02
N ASN A 37 -6.69 -0.36 15.47
CA ASN A 37 -7.61 0.54 16.15
C ASN A 37 -8.97 -0.11 16.46
N ALA A 38 -9.46 -0.99 15.57
CA ALA A 38 -10.68 -1.75 15.81
C ALA A 38 -10.51 -2.73 16.98
N ILE A 39 -9.34 -3.37 17.10
CA ILE A 39 -9.00 -4.23 18.25
C ILE A 39 -8.91 -3.41 19.54
N VAL A 40 -8.26 -2.25 19.52
CA VAL A 40 -8.21 -1.37 20.70
C VAL A 40 -9.62 -1.00 21.19
N LYS A 41 -10.51 -0.63 20.27
CA LYS A 41 -11.91 -0.32 20.58
C LYS A 41 -12.69 -1.53 21.11
N SER A 42 -12.40 -2.75 20.63
CA SER A 42 -13.09 -3.94 21.11
C SER A 42 -12.71 -4.31 22.54
N ILE A 43 -11.48 -4.00 22.96
CA ILE A 43 -10.96 -4.30 24.30
C ILE A 43 -11.27 -3.18 25.29
N ALA A 44 -10.99 -1.93 24.93
CA ALA A 44 -11.12 -0.77 25.82
C ALA A 44 -12.51 -0.11 25.79
N GLY A 45 -13.40 -0.54 24.89
CA GLY A 45 -14.75 -0.01 24.73
C GLY A 45 -14.89 1.02 23.62
N LYS A 46 -16.14 1.47 23.37
CA LYS A 46 -16.47 2.36 22.25
C LYS A 46 -16.05 3.82 22.47
N ASP A 47 -15.79 4.20 23.72
CA ASP A 47 -15.47 5.58 24.13
C ASP A 47 -13.96 5.83 24.23
N VAL A 48 -13.15 5.05 23.50
CA VAL A 48 -11.69 5.24 23.44
C VAL A 48 -11.38 6.64 22.89
N PRO A 49 -10.61 7.45 23.62
CA PRO A 49 -10.16 8.76 23.16
C PRO A 49 -9.43 8.68 21.81
N LYS A 50 -9.63 9.67 20.93
CA LYS A 50 -9.05 9.64 19.57
C LYS A 50 -7.52 9.62 19.57
N ASP A 51 -6.90 10.25 20.56
CA ASP A 51 -5.44 10.28 20.78
C ASP A 51 -4.87 8.94 21.25
N ALA A 52 -5.71 8.01 21.71
CA ALA A 52 -5.31 6.63 21.99
C ALA A 52 -5.35 5.72 20.74
N LEU A 53 -5.88 6.21 19.62
CA LEU A 53 -5.91 5.51 18.34
C LEU A 53 -4.75 5.99 17.46
N ARG A 54 -4.21 5.07 16.66
CA ARG A 54 -3.09 5.36 15.75
C ARG A 54 -3.61 5.92 14.44
N GLU A 55 -2.89 6.84 13.84
CA GLU A 55 -3.18 7.43 12.53
C GLU A 55 -1.97 7.26 11.62
N LEU A 56 -2.14 6.69 10.42
CA LEU A 56 -1.11 6.71 9.39
C LEU A 56 -1.21 8.03 8.63
N LYS A 57 -0.25 8.93 8.81
CA LYS A 57 -0.26 10.24 8.16
C LYS A 57 0.35 10.23 6.76
N SER A 58 1.40 9.45 6.58
CA SER A 58 2.05 9.34 5.27
C SER A 58 2.89 8.07 5.17
N VAL A 59 3.13 7.68 3.93
CA VAL A 59 4.09 6.64 3.54
C VAL A 59 4.93 7.20 2.40
N LYS A 60 6.25 7.00 2.49
CA LYS A 60 7.19 7.25 1.42
C LYS A 60 7.83 5.93 1.02
N LYS A 61 7.68 5.55 -0.25
CA LYS A 61 8.36 4.39 -0.84
C LYS A 61 9.80 4.77 -1.20
N HIS A 62 10.78 3.97 -0.77
CA HIS A 62 12.19 4.15 -1.18
C HIS A 62 12.56 3.18 -2.30
N ASP A 63 12.36 1.90 -2.04
CA ASP A 63 12.65 0.83 -2.98
C ASP A 63 11.76 -0.38 -2.68
N CYS A 64 11.57 -1.24 -3.68
CA CYS A 64 10.95 -2.55 -3.50
C CYS A 64 11.72 -3.61 -4.26
N VAL A 65 11.81 -4.78 -3.65
CA VAL A 65 12.40 -5.98 -4.25
C VAL A 65 11.30 -7.01 -4.46
N LYS A 66 11.19 -7.52 -5.68
CA LYS A 66 10.26 -8.61 -5.99
C LYS A 66 10.65 -9.86 -5.19
N VAL A 67 9.71 -10.39 -4.42
CA VAL A 67 9.86 -11.65 -3.66
C VAL A 67 9.23 -12.82 -4.43
N SER A 68 8.10 -12.57 -5.09
CA SER A 68 7.45 -13.51 -6.01
C SER A 68 6.61 -12.75 -7.04
N ASP A 69 5.92 -13.46 -7.94
CA ASP A 69 5.03 -12.83 -8.94
C ASP A 69 3.93 -11.96 -8.37
N LYS A 70 3.54 -12.19 -7.11
CA LYS A 70 2.50 -11.44 -6.41
C LYS A 70 3.00 -10.77 -5.15
N SER A 71 4.30 -10.78 -4.85
CA SER A 71 4.81 -10.23 -3.59
C SER A 71 6.08 -9.41 -3.75
N TYR A 72 6.15 -8.34 -2.98
CA TYR A 72 7.26 -7.40 -2.96
C TYR A 72 7.62 -7.08 -1.51
N LYS A 73 8.92 -6.94 -1.24
CA LYS A 73 9.42 -6.39 0.02
C LYS A 73 9.86 -4.95 -0.25
N CYS A 74 9.18 -4.00 0.35
CA CYS A 74 9.38 -2.58 0.14
C CYS A 74 10.00 -1.91 1.36
N ASN A 75 11.11 -1.20 1.18
CA ASN A 75 11.64 -0.29 2.19
C ASN A 75 10.86 1.01 2.13
N VAL A 76 10.24 1.37 3.25
CA VAL A 76 9.35 2.52 3.33
C VAL A 76 9.67 3.35 4.56
N THR A 77 9.40 4.64 4.47
CA THR A 77 9.26 5.49 5.66
C THR A 77 7.80 5.81 5.86
N ALA A 78 7.24 5.46 7.00
CA ALA A 78 5.89 5.84 7.39
C ALA A 78 5.94 6.89 8.51
N VAL A 79 4.95 7.79 8.54
CA VAL A 79 4.67 8.64 9.69
C VAL A 79 3.39 8.13 10.33
N VAL A 80 3.51 7.58 11.53
CA VAL A 80 2.36 7.13 12.33
C VAL A 80 2.24 8.08 13.53
N ASP A 81 1.10 8.75 13.64
CA ASP A 81 0.87 9.92 14.48
C ASP A 81 1.89 11.03 14.20
N ASN A 82 2.89 11.22 15.06
CA ASN A 82 3.97 12.19 14.86
C ASN A 82 5.34 11.51 14.81
N GLU A 83 5.36 10.17 14.72
CA GLU A 83 6.58 9.38 14.75
C GLU A 83 6.91 8.88 13.34
N LYS A 84 8.12 9.20 12.89
CA LYS A 84 8.66 8.73 11.61
C LYS A 84 9.39 7.42 11.83
N ARG A 85 9.00 6.37 11.10
CA ARG A 85 9.63 5.05 11.14
C ARG A 85 10.03 4.61 9.75
N THR A 86 11.23 4.05 9.62
CA THR A 86 11.68 3.39 8.39
C THR A 86 11.73 1.89 8.63
N ALA A 87 11.06 1.12 7.77
CA ALA A 87 11.00 -0.33 7.87
C ALA A 87 10.82 -0.98 6.50
N ALA A 88 11.18 -2.25 6.42
CA ALA A 88 10.84 -3.07 5.27
C ALA A 88 9.50 -3.77 5.51
N VAL A 89 8.53 -3.58 4.62
CA VAL A 89 7.21 -4.22 4.65
C VAL A 89 7.08 -5.20 3.50
N THR A 90 6.55 -6.38 3.75
CA THR A 90 6.22 -7.32 2.67
C THR A 90 4.77 -7.12 2.27
N LEU A 91 4.53 -6.85 0.99
CA LEU A 91 3.19 -6.73 0.42
C LEU A 91 2.89 -7.89 -0.51
N VAL A 92 1.66 -8.39 -0.45
CA VAL A 92 1.13 -9.41 -1.36
C VAL A 92 -0.08 -8.86 -2.09
N LYS A 93 -0.13 -9.04 -3.41
CA LYS A 93 -1.25 -8.65 -4.25
C LYS A 93 -2.34 -9.73 -4.16
N THR A 94 -3.52 -9.32 -3.73
CA THR A 94 -4.75 -10.13 -3.65
C THR A 94 -5.82 -9.55 -4.56
N ASP A 95 -6.97 -10.23 -4.67
CA ASP A 95 -8.11 -9.71 -5.43
C ASP A 95 -8.71 -8.43 -4.79
N ASP A 96 -8.53 -8.27 -3.47
CA ASP A 96 -8.92 -7.08 -2.70
C ASP A 96 -7.85 -5.97 -2.70
N GLY A 97 -6.82 -6.09 -3.54
CA GLY A 97 -5.67 -5.17 -3.58
C GLY A 97 -4.46 -5.66 -2.78
N TRP A 98 -3.56 -4.74 -2.45
CA TRP A 98 -2.33 -5.05 -1.73
C TRP A 98 -2.56 -5.20 -0.23
N GLN A 99 -1.93 -6.20 0.39
CA GLN A 99 -2.00 -6.45 1.83
C GLN A 99 -0.60 -6.57 2.41
N VAL A 100 -0.38 -5.97 3.59
CA VAL A 100 0.84 -6.18 4.37
C VAL A 100 0.76 -7.56 5.02
N VAL A 101 1.83 -8.35 4.88
CA VAL A 101 1.98 -9.63 5.59
C VAL A 101 3.10 -9.51 6.61
N ASP A 102 2.79 -9.78 7.87
CA ASP A 102 3.80 -9.99 8.90
C ASP A 102 4.50 -11.32 8.62
N LYS A 103 5.83 -11.32 8.70
CA LYS A 103 6.66 -12.53 8.63
C LYS A 103 7.47 -12.64 9.90
#